data_AF-Q5C6G5-F1
#
_entry.id   AF-Q5C6G5-F1
#
_cell.length_a   1.000
_cell.length_b   1.000
_cell.length_c   1.000
_cell.angle_alpha   90.00
_cell.angle_beta   90.00
_cell.angle_gamma   90.00
#
_symmetry.space_group_name_H-M   'P 1'
#
loop_
_entity.id
_entity.type
_entity.pdbx_description
1 polymer ?
#
loop_
_entity_poly.entity_id
_entity_poly.type
_entity_poly.pdbx_seq_one_letter_code
_entity_poly.pdbx_strand_id
1 'polypeptide(L)'
;MDSTDNPFASLVKNASLGLGPAIFGACETEVTKILENILLVTHDKELTLGESGRPSHLLYMQPFSGGNVQIYVSSLDELIFDRTQMKEFNDYDVVSLSTGVATDVSDVLTPNPISYLVSSYHRAFTIKQTSALSQVIEDCRKSIVRQIVLLLLVDAESGNPESSTNLFDVIYQSLCTDDCDQITYIQTMLEEVLNHLESESLSDVSIVESCPQSSLNSLRPLVNRLLVQLSNIYYSAVQSPTVPHSFVNKQLVSAKERILFCPQRRPLLIMAIWLSKYSITAQLLIELSFPQNFSSGSYRPNEFEGGLLGRLLAPSHLHSPQSAETIFLTNQPQVGEFFTEKVPLKSAVES
;
A
#
# COMPACT_ATOMS: atom_id res chain seq x y z
N MET A 1 -55.50 12.11 -33.20
CA MET A 1 -54.90 10.76 -33.03
C MET A 1 -54.58 10.64 -31.56
N ASP A 2 -55.46 9.95 -30.85
CA ASP A 2 -55.36 9.73 -29.41
C ASP A 2 -54.20 8.78 -29.10
N SER A 3 -53.34 9.19 -28.17
CA SER A 3 -52.12 8.47 -27.75
C SER A 3 -52.40 7.41 -26.66
N THR A 4 -53.61 6.88 -26.58
CA THR A 4 -54.04 6.01 -25.47
C THR A 4 -53.76 4.52 -25.65
N ASP A 5 -53.25 4.07 -26.80
CA ASP A 5 -52.93 2.66 -27.03
C ASP A 5 -51.42 2.42 -27.18
N ASN A 6 -50.65 2.77 -26.14
CA ASN A 6 -49.28 2.26 -26.01
C ASN A 6 -49.26 1.02 -25.10
N PRO A 7 -49.03 -0.19 -25.65
CA PRO A 7 -48.99 -1.44 -24.88
C PRO A 7 -47.81 -1.52 -23.89
N PHE A 8 -46.85 -0.59 -23.96
CA PHE A 8 -45.75 -0.48 -22.99
C PHE A 8 -46.10 0.39 -21.76
N ALA A 9 -47.19 1.16 -21.79
CA ALA A 9 -47.58 2.01 -20.66
C ALA A 9 -48.10 1.21 -19.44
N SER A 10 -48.61 -0.01 -19.66
CA SER A 10 -49.04 -0.91 -18.58
C SER A 10 -47.86 -1.63 -17.88
N LEU A 11 -46.71 -1.76 -18.55
CA LEU A 11 -45.48 -2.31 -17.97
C LEU A 11 -44.81 -1.32 -17.00
N VAL A 12 -44.92 -0.02 -17.26
CA VAL A 12 -44.36 1.02 -16.36
C VAL A 12 -45.20 1.17 -15.08
N LYS A 13 -46.54 0.99 -15.15
CA LYS A 13 -47.41 1.07 -13.97
C LYS A 13 -47.36 -0.17 -13.06
N ASN A 14 -46.92 -1.32 -13.58
CA ASN A 14 -46.74 -2.54 -12.79
C ASN A 14 -45.36 -2.66 -12.13
N ALA A 15 -44.40 -1.79 -12.48
CA ALA A 15 -43.13 -1.67 -11.74
C ALA A 15 -43.26 -0.82 -10.46
N SER A 16 -44.35 -0.07 -10.31
CA SER A 16 -44.62 0.80 -9.16
C SER A 16 -45.73 0.26 -8.24
N LEU A 17 -45.81 -1.07 -8.08
CA LEU A 17 -46.68 -1.71 -7.10
C LEU A 17 -45.86 -2.10 -5.87
N GLY A 18 -45.96 -1.26 -4.84
CA GLY A 18 -45.95 -1.74 -3.46
C GLY A 18 -44.64 -1.63 -2.67
N LEU A 19 -44.02 -0.46 -2.60
CA LEU A 19 -43.15 -0.12 -1.47
C LEU A 19 -43.58 1.24 -0.94
N GLY A 20 -44.38 1.22 0.14
CA GLY A 20 -44.75 2.44 0.85
C GLY A 20 -43.51 3.17 1.41
N PRO A 21 -43.63 4.45 1.77
CA PRO A 21 -42.51 5.27 2.27
C PRO A 21 -41.77 4.68 3.48
N ALA A 22 -42.40 3.75 4.22
CA ALA A 22 -41.78 3.03 5.33
C ALA A 22 -40.68 2.01 4.91
N ILE A 23 -40.66 1.54 3.66
CA ILE A 23 -39.66 0.55 3.21
C ILE A 23 -38.42 1.23 2.60
N PHE A 24 -38.57 2.45 2.05
CA PHE A 24 -37.44 3.28 1.66
C PHE A 24 -36.63 3.74 2.88
N GLY A 25 -37.30 4.17 3.97
CA GLY A 25 -36.61 4.58 5.20
C GLY A 25 -35.86 3.45 5.93
N ALA A 26 -36.34 2.20 5.82
CA ALA A 26 -35.63 1.03 6.36
C ALA A 26 -34.34 0.72 5.55
N CYS A 27 -34.35 0.94 4.23
CA CYS A 27 -33.16 0.80 3.40
C CYS A 27 -32.13 1.90 3.71
N GLU A 28 -32.57 3.16 3.84
CA GLU A 28 -31.68 4.31 4.12
C GLU A 28 -31.03 4.25 5.51
N THR A 29 -31.76 3.72 6.49
CA THR A 29 -31.22 3.53 7.86
C THR A 29 -30.13 2.47 7.86
N GLU A 30 -30.34 1.34 7.19
CA GLU A 30 -29.32 0.29 7.07
C GLU A 30 -28.11 0.75 6.24
N VAL A 31 -28.33 1.55 5.19
CA VAL A 31 -27.26 2.23 4.43
C VAL A 31 -26.48 3.18 5.33
N THR A 32 -27.14 3.97 6.17
CA THR A 32 -26.44 4.87 7.10
C THR A 32 -25.60 4.05 8.07
N LYS A 33 -26.16 3.03 8.70
CA LYS A 33 -25.44 2.16 9.65
C LYS A 33 -24.24 1.46 9.02
N ILE A 34 -24.34 0.98 7.77
CA ILE A 34 -23.20 0.33 7.12
C ILE A 34 -22.08 1.34 6.83
N LEU A 35 -22.43 2.56 6.42
CA LEU A 35 -21.47 3.64 6.19
C LEU A 35 -20.85 4.12 7.50
N GLU A 36 -21.61 4.19 8.60
CA GLU A 36 -21.11 4.45 9.94
C GLU A 36 -20.12 3.37 10.40
N ASN A 37 -20.38 2.09 10.09
CA ASN A 37 -19.43 1.01 10.39
C ASN A 37 -18.13 1.13 9.59
N ILE A 38 -18.16 1.67 8.38
CA ILE A 38 -16.98 1.83 7.53
C ILE A 38 -16.19 3.08 7.93
N LEU A 39 -16.87 4.22 8.06
CA LEU A 39 -16.25 5.53 8.24
C LEU A 39 -16.11 5.94 9.71
N LEU A 40 -16.81 5.29 10.63
CA LEU A 40 -16.84 5.64 12.05
C LEU A 40 -17.28 7.11 12.30
N VAL A 41 -18.13 7.63 11.42
CA VAL A 41 -18.67 8.99 11.48
C VAL A 41 -20.19 8.92 11.53
N THR A 42 -20.83 9.79 12.30
CA THR A 42 -22.30 9.89 12.38
C THR A 42 -22.79 11.34 12.35
N HIS A 43 -23.99 11.55 11.79
CA HIS A 43 -24.77 12.78 11.94
C HIS A 43 -25.82 12.67 13.05
N ASP A 44 -25.95 11.51 13.69
CA ASP A 44 -26.99 11.18 14.66
C ASP A 44 -26.46 11.22 16.10
N LYS A 45 -26.31 12.43 16.65
CA LYS A 45 -25.83 12.64 18.03
C LYS A 45 -26.79 12.09 19.09
N GLU A 46 -28.09 12.11 18.79
CA GLU A 46 -29.16 11.73 19.73
C GLU A 46 -29.59 10.26 19.59
N LEU A 47 -28.90 9.48 18.75
CA LEU A 47 -29.16 8.05 18.54
C LEU A 47 -30.59 7.74 18.04
N THR A 48 -31.16 8.65 17.24
CA THR A 48 -32.50 8.53 16.65
C THR A 48 -32.65 7.33 15.71
N LEU A 49 -31.56 6.85 15.11
CA LEU A 49 -31.52 5.67 14.24
C LEU A 49 -31.43 4.33 15.01
N GLY A 50 -31.41 4.40 16.34
CA GLY A 50 -31.21 3.27 17.25
C GLY A 50 -29.76 2.83 17.34
N GLU A 51 -29.46 1.98 18.33
CA GLU A 51 -28.09 1.53 18.63
C GLU A 51 -27.68 0.26 17.86
N SER A 52 -28.65 -0.56 17.43
CA SER A 52 -28.35 -1.91 16.96
C SER A 52 -27.55 -1.90 15.66
N GLY A 53 -26.42 -2.64 15.66
CA GLY A 53 -25.57 -2.82 14.48
C GLY A 53 -24.62 -1.66 14.21
N ARG A 54 -24.53 -0.66 15.09
CA ARG A 54 -23.60 0.48 14.99
C ARG A 54 -22.30 0.20 15.75
N PRO A 55 -21.18 0.86 15.41
CA PRO A 55 -19.94 0.84 16.17
C PRO A 55 -20.13 1.31 17.63
N SER A 56 -19.33 0.80 18.57
CA SER A 56 -19.36 1.24 19.97
C SER A 56 -18.92 2.71 20.15
N HIS A 57 -18.12 3.23 19.22
CA HIS A 57 -17.71 4.63 19.20
C HIS A 57 -17.82 5.19 17.77
N LEU A 58 -18.38 6.39 17.65
CA LEU A 58 -18.55 7.12 16.40
C LEU A 58 -18.15 8.58 16.61
N LEU A 59 -17.59 9.21 15.59
CA LEU A 59 -17.35 10.65 15.59
C LEU A 59 -18.59 11.38 15.06
N TYR A 60 -19.17 12.25 15.87
CA TYR A 60 -20.22 13.15 15.43
C TYR A 60 -19.65 14.24 14.53
N MET A 61 -20.21 14.34 13.32
CA MET A 61 -19.98 15.46 12.41
C MET A 61 -21.31 16.15 12.14
N GLN A 62 -21.32 17.47 12.18
CA GLN A 62 -22.54 18.22 11.91
C GLN A 62 -22.96 18.03 10.44
N PRO A 63 -24.23 17.68 10.14
CA PRO A 63 -24.69 17.50 8.76
C PRO A 63 -24.74 18.83 8.00
N PHE A 64 -24.46 18.77 6.70
CA PHE A 64 -24.44 19.93 5.78
C PHE A 64 -25.81 20.62 5.62
N SER A 65 -26.88 19.83 5.65
CA SER A 65 -28.26 20.33 5.59
C SER A 65 -28.93 20.06 6.93
N GLY A 66 -29.43 21.12 7.56
CA GLY A 66 -29.92 21.09 8.93
C GLY A 66 -30.98 20.00 9.15
N GLY A 67 -30.68 19.06 10.05
CA GLY A 67 -31.63 18.09 10.58
C GLY A 67 -31.65 16.71 9.92
N ASN A 68 -30.81 16.45 8.90
CA ASN A 68 -30.73 15.10 8.34
C ASN A 68 -29.65 14.26 9.05
N VAL A 69 -30.08 13.17 9.67
CA VAL A 69 -29.22 12.21 10.37
C VAL A 69 -28.70 11.10 9.46
N GLN A 70 -29.27 10.96 8.25
CA GLN A 70 -28.88 9.92 7.30
C GLN A 70 -27.61 10.30 6.54
N ILE A 71 -26.80 9.29 6.21
CA ILE A 71 -25.63 9.42 5.35
C ILE A 71 -25.99 8.85 3.98
N TYR A 72 -25.86 9.67 2.93
CA TYR A 72 -26.15 9.25 1.55
C TYR A 72 -24.87 8.91 0.79
N VAL A 73 -25.00 7.98 -0.16
CA VAL A 73 -23.90 7.62 -1.08
C VAL A 73 -23.40 8.84 -1.86
N SER A 74 -24.29 9.75 -2.23
CA SER A 74 -23.95 10.98 -2.97
C SER A 74 -23.10 11.98 -2.18
N SER A 75 -23.10 11.91 -0.84
CA SER A 75 -22.33 12.82 0.02
C SER A 75 -21.05 12.18 0.57
N LEU A 76 -20.68 10.98 0.11
CA LEU A 76 -19.51 10.26 0.64
C LEU A 76 -18.21 11.00 0.41
N ASP A 77 -18.00 11.56 -0.78
CA ASP A 77 -16.76 12.26 -1.10
C ASP A 77 -16.58 13.49 -0.20
N GLU A 78 -17.64 14.27 0.02
CA GLU A 78 -17.63 15.44 0.89
C GLU A 78 -17.45 15.06 2.37
N LEU A 79 -18.18 14.05 2.86
CA LEU A 79 -18.07 13.57 4.24
C LEU A 79 -16.67 13.05 4.56
N ILE A 80 -16.10 12.22 3.67
CA ILE A 80 -14.76 11.67 3.85
C ILE A 80 -13.73 12.79 3.78
N PHE A 81 -13.87 13.72 2.84
CA PHE A 81 -13.00 14.87 2.72
C PHE A 81 -12.99 15.68 4.03
N ASP A 82 -14.15 16.09 4.54
CA ASP A 82 -14.25 16.85 5.79
C ASP A 82 -13.63 16.10 6.97
N ARG A 83 -13.90 14.79 7.08
CA ARG A 83 -13.30 13.97 8.13
C ARG A 83 -11.78 13.95 8.04
N THR A 84 -11.21 13.89 6.84
CA THR A 84 -9.75 13.90 6.65
C THR A 84 -9.10 15.25 6.95
N GLN A 85 -9.85 16.35 6.94
CA GLN A 85 -9.33 17.67 7.33
C GLN A 85 -9.28 17.87 8.85
N MET A 86 -10.00 17.03 9.63
CA MET A 86 -10.01 17.11 11.09
C MET A 86 -8.69 16.59 11.69
N LYS A 87 -7.97 17.48 12.37
CA LYS A 87 -6.70 17.16 13.08
C LYS A 87 -6.84 17.14 14.60
N GLU A 88 -7.84 17.84 15.12
CA GLU A 88 -8.15 17.91 16.55
C GLU A 88 -9.58 17.39 16.75
N PHE A 89 -9.76 16.59 17.80
CA PHE A 89 -11.04 15.99 18.13
C PHE A 89 -11.44 16.38 19.55
N ASN A 90 -12.70 16.77 19.73
CA ASN A 90 -13.25 16.99 21.06
C ASN A 90 -13.90 15.71 21.57
N ASP A 91 -13.66 15.38 22.85
CA ASP A 91 -14.32 14.24 23.50
C ASP A 91 -15.86 14.35 23.45
N TYR A 92 -16.40 15.58 23.40
CA TYR A 92 -17.84 15.86 23.27
C TYR A 92 -18.44 15.48 21.91
N ASP A 93 -17.61 15.24 20.91
CA ASP A 93 -18.02 14.81 19.58
C ASP A 93 -17.95 13.29 19.44
N VAL A 94 -17.44 12.56 20.44
CA VAL A 94 -17.47 11.09 20.43
C VAL A 94 -18.81 10.58 20.95
N VAL A 95 -19.58 9.96 20.07
CA VAL A 95 -20.82 9.25 20.42
C VAL A 95 -20.45 7.84 20.84
N SER A 96 -20.70 7.51 22.11
CA SER A 96 -20.40 6.18 22.67
C SER A 96 -21.68 5.38 22.90
N LEU A 97 -21.69 4.16 22.40
CA LEU A 97 -22.82 3.23 22.38
C LEU A 97 -22.53 2.03 23.27
N SER A 98 -23.44 1.77 24.21
CA SER A 98 -23.26 0.68 25.19
C SER A 98 -23.44 -0.73 24.60
N THR A 99 -24.17 -0.83 23.48
CA THR A 99 -24.53 -2.10 22.82
C THR A 99 -23.92 -2.27 21.43
N GLY A 100 -23.00 -1.37 21.04
CA GLY A 100 -22.40 -1.35 19.70
C GLY A 100 -21.36 -2.43 19.44
N VAL A 101 -21.01 -2.61 18.17
CA VAL A 101 -19.91 -3.47 17.71
C VAL A 101 -18.59 -2.91 18.24
N ALA A 102 -17.81 -3.74 18.94
CA ALA A 102 -16.55 -3.32 19.57
C ALA A 102 -15.63 -2.63 18.55
N THR A 103 -15.37 -1.35 18.78
CA THR A 103 -14.51 -0.47 17.97
C THR A 103 -13.61 0.28 18.94
N ASP A 104 -12.32 0.45 18.62
CA ASP A 104 -11.43 1.22 19.48
C ASP A 104 -11.68 2.73 19.30
N VAL A 105 -11.65 3.50 20.39
CA VAL A 105 -11.72 4.96 20.35
C VAL A 105 -10.55 5.52 19.53
N SER A 106 -9.38 4.87 19.55
CA SER A 106 -8.23 5.30 18.74
C SER A 106 -8.50 5.29 17.24
N ASP A 107 -9.34 4.36 16.77
CA ASP A 107 -9.70 4.23 15.35
C ASP A 107 -10.64 5.36 14.93
N VAL A 108 -11.49 5.82 15.85
CA VAL A 108 -12.38 6.96 15.65
C VAL A 108 -11.59 8.27 15.62
N LEU A 109 -10.61 8.41 16.52
CA LEU A 109 -9.82 9.62 16.73
C LEU A 109 -8.49 9.62 15.98
N THR A 110 -8.36 8.81 14.92
CA THR A 110 -7.13 8.77 14.11
C THR A 110 -6.91 10.14 13.44
N PRO A 111 -5.81 10.86 13.76
CA PRO A 111 -5.55 12.20 13.24
C PRO A 111 -4.87 12.17 11.86
N ASN A 112 -4.22 11.06 11.52
CA ASN A 112 -3.54 10.90 10.25
C ASN A 112 -4.55 10.52 9.15
N PRO A 113 -4.76 11.35 8.12
CA PRO A 113 -5.76 11.11 7.09
C PRO A 113 -5.59 9.78 6.36
N ILE A 114 -4.36 9.43 5.97
CA ILE A 114 -4.08 8.19 5.25
C ILE A 114 -4.34 6.97 6.14
N SER A 115 -3.93 7.01 7.40
CA SER A 115 -4.17 5.91 8.33
C SER A 115 -5.66 5.70 8.58
N TYR A 116 -6.44 6.79 8.68
CA TYR A 116 -7.90 6.74 8.77
C TYR A 116 -8.53 6.14 7.51
N LEU A 117 -8.12 6.59 6.31
CA LEU A 117 -8.65 6.09 5.03
C LEU A 117 -8.33 4.60 4.82
N VAL A 118 -7.10 4.17 5.12
CA VAL A 118 -6.71 2.75 5.01
C VAL A 118 -7.48 1.88 5.99
N SER A 119 -7.69 2.35 7.22
CA SER A 119 -8.50 1.63 8.21
C SER A 119 -9.97 1.56 7.79
N SER A 120 -10.49 2.62 7.18
CA SER A 120 -11.84 2.65 6.60
C SER A 120 -11.97 1.69 5.42
N TYR A 121 -10.97 1.64 4.55
CA TYR A 121 -10.90 0.68 3.45
C TYR A 121 -10.91 -0.77 3.96
N HIS A 122 -10.12 -1.05 4.99
CA HIS A 122 -10.10 -2.38 5.63
C HIS A 122 -11.49 -2.78 6.17
N ARG A 123 -12.20 -1.85 6.83
CA ARG A 123 -13.58 -2.09 7.28
C ARG A 123 -14.53 -2.34 6.09
N ALA A 124 -14.44 -1.55 5.02
CA ALA A 124 -15.23 -1.79 3.82
C ALA A 124 -14.93 -3.15 3.16
N PHE A 125 -13.67 -3.58 3.18
CA PHE A 125 -13.21 -4.83 2.58
C PHE A 125 -13.69 -6.07 3.37
N THR A 126 -13.75 -5.98 4.70
CA THR A 126 -14.10 -7.10 5.58
C THR A 126 -15.60 -7.32 5.74
N ILE A 127 -16.42 -6.31 5.47
CA ILE A 127 -17.87 -6.44 5.55
C ILE A 127 -18.35 -7.45 4.50
N LYS A 128 -19.06 -8.49 4.97
CA LYS A 128 -19.66 -9.52 4.10
C LYS A 128 -20.66 -8.87 3.15
N GLN A 129 -20.39 -8.94 1.86
CA GLN A 129 -21.30 -8.44 0.83
C GLN A 129 -22.60 -9.25 0.85
N THR A 130 -23.68 -8.63 1.33
CA THR A 130 -25.04 -9.09 1.07
C THR A 130 -25.50 -8.46 -0.25
N SER A 131 -26.30 -9.18 -1.04
CA SER A 131 -26.73 -8.71 -2.37
C SER A 131 -27.45 -7.36 -2.36
N ALA A 132 -28.04 -6.97 -1.23
CA ALA A 132 -28.78 -5.71 -1.09
C ALA A 132 -27.88 -4.47 -0.86
N LEU A 133 -26.71 -4.63 -0.21
CA LEU A 133 -25.84 -3.51 0.18
C LEU A 133 -24.45 -3.54 -0.48
N SER A 134 -24.15 -4.56 -1.29
CA SER A 134 -22.88 -4.71 -2.01
C SER A 134 -22.50 -3.44 -2.79
N GLN A 135 -23.43 -2.84 -3.55
CA GLN A 135 -23.14 -1.63 -4.33
C GLN A 135 -22.74 -0.44 -3.44
N VAL A 136 -23.38 -0.26 -2.28
CA VAL A 136 -23.07 0.83 -1.35
C VAL A 136 -21.65 0.69 -0.78
N ILE A 137 -21.26 -0.54 -0.44
CA ILE A 137 -19.91 -0.84 0.04
C ILE A 137 -18.88 -0.55 -1.06
N GLU A 138 -19.16 -0.97 -2.29
CA GLU A 138 -18.30 -0.71 -3.46
C GLU A 138 -18.15 0.80 -3.74
N ASP A 139 -19.24 1.56 -3.69
CA ASP A 139 -19.24 3.00 -3.89
C ASP A 139 -18.48 3.73 -2.76
N CYS A 140 -18.61 3.25 -1.52
CA CYS A 140 -17.82 3.75 -0.39
C CYS A 140 -16.33 3.46 -0.57
N ARG A 141 -15.96 2.23 -0.98
CA ARG A 141 -14.58 1.85 -1.25
C ARG A 141 -13.96 2.73 -2.34
N LYS A 142 -14.67 2.95 -3.45
CA LYS A 142 -14.25 3.85 -4.52
C LYS A 142 -14.08 5.29 -4.04
N SER A 143 -14.96 5.78 -3.17
CA SER A 143 -14.86 7.12 -2.59
C SER A 143 -13.63 7.24 -1.70
N ILE A 144 -13.34 6.24 -0.86
CA ILE A 144 -12.10 6.19 -0.06
C ILE A 144 -10.85 6.22 -0.96
N VAL A 145 -10.81 5.42 -2.03
CA VAL A 145 -9.70 5.40 -2.99
C VAL A 145 -9.51 6.75 -3.66
N ARG A 146 -10.60 7.39 -4.12
CA ARG A 146 -10.55 8.74 -4.69
C ARG A 146 -9.98 9.77 -3.71
N GLN A 147 -10.32 9.67 -2.43
CA GLN A 147 -9.78 10.57 -1.41
C GLN A 147 -8.30 10.32 -1.11
N ILE A 148 -7.83 9.06 -1.12
CA ILE A 148 -6.40 8.75 -1.04
C ILE A 148 -5.66 9.40 -2.23
N VAL A 149 -6.19 9.23 -3.44
CA VAL A 149 -5.59 9.81 -4.65
C VAL A 149 -5.57 11.34 -4.59
N LEU A 150 -6.66 11.96 -4.15
CA LEU A 150 -6.74 13.41 -3.96
C LEU A 150 -5.63 13.92 -3.03
N LEU A 151 -5.40 13.25 -1.89
CA LEU A 151 -4.32 13.60 -0.96
C LEU A 151 -2.93 13.49 -1.61
N LEU A 152 -2.68 12.46 -2.42
CA LEU A 152 -1.42 12.31 -3.16
C LEU A 152 -1.22 13.40 -4.22
N LEU A 153 -2.29 13.85 -4.87
CA LEU A 153 -2.23 14.96 -5.83
C LEU A 153 -1.98 16.29 -5.12
N VAL A 154 -2.63 16.52 -3.97
CA VAL A 154 -2.39 17.71 -3.13
C VAL A 154 -0.96 17.75 -2.61
N ASP A 155 -0.40 16.61 -2.19
CA ASP A 155 1.02 16.50 -1.83
C ASP A 155 1.94 16.94 -2.97
N ALA A 156 1.61 16.54 -4.22
CA ALA A 156 2.38 16.87 -5.41
C ALA A 156 2.39 18.38 -5.70
N GLU A 157 1.22 19.01 -5.61
CA GLU A 157 1.04 20.46 -5.86
C GLU A 157 1.61 21.32 -4.73
N SER A 158 1.48 20.88 -3.48
CA SER A 158 1.98 21.61 -2.30
C SER A 158 3.49 21.42 -2.07
N GLY A 159 4.10 20.41 -2.69
CA GLY A 159 5.49 20.02 -2.44
C GLY A 159 5.74 19.42 -1.05
N ASN A 160 4.68 19.05 -0.31
CA ASN A 160 4.76 18.39 0.99
C ASN A 160 4.36 16.91 0.86
N PRO A 161 5.31 15.95 0.87
CA PRO A 161 5.03 14.53 0.61
C PRO A 161 4.52 13.78 1.86
N GLU A 162 3.72 14.42 2.70
CA GLU A 162 3.26 13.89 3.98
C GLU A 162 2.35 12.67 3.78
N SER A 163 1.31 12.79 2.95
CA SER A 163 0.36 11.72 2.65
C SER A 163 1.05 10.54 1.96
N SER A 164 1.93 10.81 1.00
CA SER A 164 2.74 9.81 0.31
C SER A 164 3.67 9.04 1.26
N THR A 165 4.29 9.76 2.20
CA THR A 165 5.10 9.20 3.29
C THR A 165 4.28 8.27 4.18
N ASN A 166 3.12 8.73 4.63
CA ASN A 166 2.26 7.95 5.51
C ASN A 166 1.73 6.70 4.80
N LEU A 167 1.37 6.82 3.52
CA LEU A 167 0.92 5.68 2.72
C LEU A 167 2.02 4.63 2.58
N PHE A 168 3.25 5.05 2.27
CA PHE A 168 4.39 4.15 2.23
C PHE A 168 4.59 3.43 3.58
N ASP A 169 4.54 4.17 4.69
CA ASP A 169 4.77 3.58 6.02
C ASP A 169 3.70 2.56 6.37
N VAL A 170 2.42 2.85 6.10
CA VAL A 170 1.32 1.92 6.32
C VAL A 170 1.49 0.64 5.49
N ILE A 171 1.85 0.76 4.20
CA ILE A 171 2.10 -0.40 3.33
C ILE A 171 3.29 -1.21 3.85
N TYR A 172 4.40 -0.53 4.19
CA TYR A 172 5.61 -1.18 4.68
C TYR A 172 5.34 -1.94 5.98
N GLN A 173 4.68 -1.32 6.95
CA GLN A 173 4.32 -1.98 8.22
C GLN A 173 3.41 -3.19 7.99
N SER A 174 2.44 -3.07 7.09
CA SER A 174 1.54 -4.18 6.74
C SER A 174 2.28 -5.35 6.06
N LEU A 175 3.34 -5.08 5.31
CA LEU A 175 4.19 -6.12 4.71
C LEU A 175 5.22 -6.70 5.68
N CYS A 176 5.48 -6.02 6.80
CA CYS A 176 6.30 -6.54 7.89
C CYS A 176 5.54 -7.54 8.77
N THR A 177 4.21 -7.60 8.68
CA THR A 177 3.41 -8.62 9.35
C THR A 177 3.34 -9.90 8.50
N ASP A 178 3.02 -11.03 9.12
CA ASP A 178 2.76 -12.30 8.43
C ASP A 178 1.24 -12.51 8.20
N ASP A 179 0.43 -11.46 8.32
CA ASP A 179 -1.02 -11.51 8.16
C ASP A 179 -1.41 -11.44 6.68
N CYS A 180 -1.79 -12.59 6.11
CA CYS A 180 -2.19 -12.70 4.71
C CYS A 180 -3.43 -11.85 4.37
N ASP A 181 -4.39 -11.73 5.28
CA ASP A 181 -5.60 -10.93 5.05
C ASP A 181 -5.23 -9.45 5.01
N GLN A 182 -4.34 -9.03 5.92
CA GLN A 182 -3.81 -7.67 5.94
C GLN A 182 -3.08 -7.31 4.65
N ILE A 183 -2.16 -8.18 4.22
CA ILE A 183 -1.41 -8.01 2.98
C ILE A 183 -2.36 -7.96 1.78
N THR A 184 -3.41 -8.79 1.76
CA THR A 184 -4.36 -8.85 0.65
C THR A 184 -5.12 -7.55 0.49
N TYR A 185 -5.74 -7.01 1.56
CA TYR A 185 -6.51 -5.78 1.41
C TYR A 185 -5.61 -4.58 1.10
N ILE A 186 -4.40 -4.52 1.66
CA ILE A 186 -3.43 -3.45 1.36
C ILE A 186 -2.99 -3.52 -0.10
N GLN A 187 -2.75 -4.73 -0.62
CA GLN A 187 -2.44 -4.93 -2.03
C GLN A 187 -3.59 -4.45 -2.91
N THR A 188 -4.83 -4.88 -2.62
CA THR A 188 -6.01 -4.48 -3.41
C THR A 188 -6.23 -2.97 -3.36
N MET A 189 -6.09 -2.34 -2.19
CA MET A 189 -6.19 -0.89 -2.02
C MET A 189 -5.15 -0.15 -2.85
N LEU A 190 -3.88 -0.57 -2.76
CA LEU A 190 -2.80 0.03 -3.55
C LEU A 190 -3.04 -0.15 -5.04
N GLU A 191 -3.50 -1.33 -5.47
CA GLU A 191 -3.83 -1.61 -6.87
C GLU A 191 -4.97 -0.71 -7.36
N GLU A 192 -6.02 -0.49 -6.57
CA GLU A 192 -7.11 0.45 -6.91
C GLU A 192 -6.64 1.90 -6.97
N VAL A 193 -5.78 2.35 -6.05
CA VAL A 193 -5.19 3.70 -6.05
C VAL A 193 -4.32 3.93 -7.29
N LEU A 194 -3.43 2.99 -7.62
CA LEU A 194 -2.56 3.09 -8.78
C LEU A 194 -3.34 3.00 -10.10
N ASN A 195 -4.34 2.12 -10.18
CA ASN A 195 -5.24 2.04 -11.34
C ASN A 195 -5.98 3.36 -11.57
N HIS A 196 -6.48 3.99 -10.49
CA HIS A 196 -7.19 5.27 -10.60
C HIS A 196 -6.26 6.37 -11.16
N LEU A 197 -5.08 6.52 -10.57
CA LEU A 197 -4.06 7.47 -11.04
C LEU A 197 -3.63 7.22 -12.49
N GLU A 198 -3.42 5.96 -12.88
CA GLU A 198 -3.02 5.61 -14.25
C GLU A 198 -4.15 5.89 -15.25
N SER A 199 -5.38 5.56 -14.89
CA SER A 199 -6.56 5.80 -15.75
C SER A 199 -6.82 7.28 -16.02
N GLU A 200 -6.62 8.15 -15.02
CA GLU A 200 -6.78 9.59 -15.19
C GLU A 200 -5.58 10.23 -15.89
N SER A 201 -4.38 9.75 -15.62
CA SER A 201 -3.14 10.33 -16.15
C SER A 201 -2.83 9.94 -17.58
N LEU A 202 -3.21 8.72 -17.99
CA LEU A 202 -2.86 8.14 -19.29
C LEU A 202 -4.05 8.03 -20.24
N SER A 203 -5.21 8.61 -19.91
CA SER A 203 -6.41 8.58 -20.76
C SER A 203 -6.14 9.02 -22.20
N ASP A 204 -5.26 10.01 -22.37
CA ASP A 204 -4.94 10.65 -23.66
C ASP A 204 -3.48 10.43 -24.09
N VAL A 205 -2.73 9.56 -23.40
CA VAL A 205 -1.29 9.37 -23.63
C VAL A 205 -1.06 8.12 -24.49
N SER A 206 -0.28 8.26 -25.55
CA SER A 206 0.13 7.13 -26.38
C SER A 206 1.08 6.21 -25.61
N ILE A 207 0.98 4.89 -25.84
CA ILE A 207 1.80 3.85 -25.18
C ILE A 207 3.32 4.07 -25.41
N VAL A 208 3.69 4.83 -26.45
CA VAL A 208 5.09 5.09 -26.82
C VAL A 208 5.67 6.33 -26.11
N GLU A 209 4.82 7.17 -25.52
CA GLU A 209 5.23 8.44 -24.91
C GLU A 209 5.56 8.25 -23.42
N SER A 210 6.49 9.07 -22.92
CA SER A 210 6.78 9.11 -21.48
C SER A 210 5.57 9.60 -20.70
N CYS A 211 5.35 9.05 -19.50
CA CYS A 211 4.27 9.47 -18.62
C CYS A 211 4.36 10.98 -18.31
N PRO A 212 3.23 11.69 -18.17
CA PRO A 212 3.22 13.11 -17.80
C PRO A 212 3.94 13.38 -16.48
N GLN A 213 4.70 14.47 -16.43
CA GLN A 213 5.50 14.80 -15.24
C GLN A 213 4.63 15.08 -14.01
N SER A 214 3.43 15.62 -14.18
CA SER A 214 2.44 15.82 -13.10
C SER A 214 2.09 14.51 -12.40
N SER A 215 1.80 13.47 -13.19
CA SER A 215 1.48 12.12 -12.72
C SER A 215 2.68 11.43 -12.07
N LEU A 216 3.88 11.68 -12.59
CA LEU A 216 5.12 11.21 -11.96
C LEU A 216 5.34 11.91 -10.62
N ASN A 217 5.04 13.21 -10.50
CA ASN A 217 5.31 14.00 -9.30
C ASN A 217 4.47 13.55 -8.08
N SER A 218 3.25 13.05 -8.29
CA SER A 218 2.40 12.55 -7.18
C SER A 218 2.91 11.25 -6.56
N LEU A 219 3.49 10.36 -7.37
CA LEU A 219 4.01 9.06 -6.91
C LEU A 219 5.53 9.05 -6.66
N ARG A 220 6.26 10.03 -7.17
CA ARG A 220 7.72 10.15 -6.98
C ARG A 220 8.15 10.13 -5.52
N PRO A 221 7.49 10.81 -4.57
CA PRO A 221 7.88 10.73 -3.16
C PRO A 221 7.78 9.32 -2.59
N LEU A 222 6.78 8.53 -3.00
CA LEU A 222 6.60 7.13 -2.59
C LEU A 222 7.77 6.26 -3.08
N VAL A 223 8.14 6.39 -4.36
CA VAL A 223 9.26 5.62 -4.94
C VAL A 223 10.63 6.10 -4.42
N ASN A 224 10.78 7.40 -4.18
CA ASN A 224 11.98 7.95 -3.51
C ASN A 224 12.12 7.38 -2.10
N ARG A 225 11.02 7.28 -1.34
CA ARG A 225 11.04 6.69 -0.01
C ARG A 225 11.43 5.21 -0.05
N LEU A 226 10.97 4.46 -1.05
CA LEU A 226 11.43 3.09 -1.31
C LEU A 226 12.96 3.03 -1.50
N LEU A 227 13.53 3.90 -2.34
CA LEU A 227 14.98 3.98 -2.54
C LEU A 227 15.71 4.36 -1.24
N VAL A 228 15.20 5.32 -0.48
CA VAL A 228 15.78 5.72 0.81
C VAL A 228 15.77 4.54 1.78
N GLN A 229 14.66 3.80 1.91
CA GLN A 229 14.60 2.63 2.78
C GLN A 229 15.51 1.49 2.31
N LEU A 230 15.61 1.25 1.00
CA LEU A 230 16.56 0.29 0.42
C LEU A 230 18.02 0.69 0.70
N SER A 231 18.33 1.99 0.70
CA SER A 231 19.67 2.48 1.04
C SER A 231 19.97 2.44 2.55
N ASN A 232 18.92 2.57 3.36
CA ASN A 232 18.96 2.49 4.82
C ASN A 232 18.91 1.06 5.38
N ILE A 233 18.89 0.01 4.53
CA ILE A 233 19.11 -1.36 4.99
C ILE A 233 20.56 -1.46 5.52
N TYR A 234 20.73 -1.04 6.77
CA TYR A 234 21.98 -1.09 7.51
C TYR A 234 21.92 -2.29 8.45
N TYR A 235 22.93 -3.14 8.34
CA TYR A 235 23.20 -4.12 9.37
C TYR A 235 23.71 -3.38 10.61
N SER A 236 22.95 -3.42 11.71
CA SER A 236 23.50 -3.07 13.01
C SER A 236 24.67 -4.01 13.29
N ALA A 237 25.89 -3.49 13.27
CA ALA A 237 27.09 -4.18 13.75
C ALA A 237 27.11 -4.33 15.29
N VAL A 238 25.94 -4.22 15.94
CA VAL A 238 25.70 -4.48 17.36
C VAL A 238 24.72 -5.65 17.36
N GLN A 239 25.16 -6.91 17.42
CA GLN A 239 26.03 -7.50 18.42
C GLN A 239 27.03 -8.43 17.74
N SER A 240 28.30 -8.03 17.67
CA SER A 240 29.38 -9.02 17.66
C SER A 240 29.15 -9.91 18.88
N PRO A 241 28.88 -11.22 18.74
CA PRO A 241 28.87 -12.07 19.91
C PRO A 241 30.29 -12.00 20.47
N THR A 242 30.43 -11.50 21.70
CA THR A 242 31.67 -11.49 22.48
C THR A 242 31.99 -12.94 22.85
N VAL A 243 32.27 -13.77 21.84
CA VAL A 243 32.73 -15.14 22.01
C VAL A 243 34.23 -15.11 21.78
N PRO A 244 35.03 -15.64 22.73
CA PRO A 244 36.48 -15.58 22.62
C PRO A 244 36.92 -16.27 21.34
N HIS A 245 37.87 -15.65 20.65
CA HIS A 245 38.52 -16.18 19.46
C HIS A 245 39.21 -17.52 19.75
N SER A 246 38.50 -18.61 19.61
CA SER A 246 39.10 -19.93 19.45
C SER A 246 38.07 -20.86 18.83
N PHE A 247 38.39 -21.36 17.63
CA PHE A 247 37.67 -22.41 16.91
C PHE A 247 36.37 -22.03 16.20
N VAL A 248 36.41 -21.10 15.25
CA VAL A 248 35.52 -21.23 14.08
C VAL A 248 36.18 -20.70 12.81
N ASN A 249 36.53 -21.62 11.91
CA ASN A 249 36.84 -21.35 10.51
C ASN A 249 35.53 -21.03 9.75
N LYS A 250 34.78 -20.02 10.20
CA LYS A 250 33.57 -19.54 9.53
C LYS A 250 34.02 -18.43 8.59
N GLN A 251 33.92 -18.68 7.28
CA GLN A 251 33.90 -17.62 6.28
C GLN A 251 33.00 -16.51 6.79
N LEU A 252 33.59 -15.36 7.14
CA LEU A 252 32.83 -14.19 7.52
C LEU A 252 32.07 -13.74 6.27
N VAL A 253 30.80 -14.12 6.19
CA VAL A 253 29.85 -13.57 5.22
C VAL A 253 29.97 -12.05 5.30
N SER A 254 30.31 -11.41 4.19
CA SER A 254 30.54 -9.97 4.13
C SER A 254 29.25 -9.22 4.47
N ALA A 255 29.36 -7.98 4.95
CA ALA A 255 28.19 -7.16 5.26
C ALA A 255 27.23 -7.05 4.05
N LYS A 256 27.77 -7.03 2.81
CA LYS A 256 26.98 -6.99 1.57
C LYS A 256 26.18 -8.28 1.33
N GLU A 257 26.74 -9.44 1.63
CA GLU A 257 26.03 -10.74 1.48
C GLU A 257 24.97 -10.94 2.56
N ARG A 258 25.17 -10.38 3.76
CA ARG A 258 24.18 -10.43 4.85
C ARG A 258 22.92 -9.62 4.55
N ILE A 259 23.00 -8.61 3.68
CA ILE A 259 21.84 -7.82 3.23
C ILE A 259 20.80 -8.71 2.56
N LEU A 260 21.22 -9.78 1.87
CA LEU A 260 20.32 -10.75 1.23
C LEU A 260 19.33 -11.36 2.23
N PHE A 261 19.79 -11.59 3.47
CA PHE A 261 19.03 -12.23 4.53
C PHE A 261 18.38 -11.23 5.50
N CYS A 262 18.44 -9.93 5.21
CA CYS A 262 17.83 -8.93 6.07
C CYS A 262 16.30 -9.02 5.95
N PRO A 263 15.56 -9.21 7.07
CA PRO A 263 14.10 -9.33 7.01
C PRO A 263 13.42 -8.08 6.45
N GLN A 264 14.01 -6.90 6.67
CA GLN A 264 13.54 -5.61 6.14
C GLN A 264 13.51 -5.55 4.60
N ARG A 265 14.29 -6.41 3.93
CA ARG A 265 14.38 -6.45 2.47
C ARG A 265 13.14 -7.02 1.80
N ARG A 266 12.49 -8.01 2.41
CA ARG A 266 11.34 -8.71 1.81
C ARG A 266 10.15 -7.75 1.58
N PRO A 267 9.71 -6.94 2.56
CA PRO A 267 8.68 -5.93 2.34
C PRO A 267 9.00 -4.98 1.19
N LEU A 268 10.23 -4.44 1.15
CA LEU A 268 10.67 -3.49 0.11
C LEU A 268 10.69 -4.11 -1.29
N LEU A 269 11.08 -5.38 -1.40
CA LEU A 269 11.03 -6.13 -2.66
C LEU A 269 9.58 -6.33 -3.12
N ILE A 270 8.67 -6.69 -2.22
CA ILE A 270 7.24 -6.87 -2.55
C ILE A 270 6.64 -5.54 -3.02
N MET A 271 6.93 -4.42 -2.32
CA MET A 271 6.50 -3.09 -2.76
C MET A 271 7.03 -2.75 -4.16
N ALA A 272 8.31 -3.01 -4.43
CA ALA A 272 8.89 -2.79 -5.75
C ALA A 272 8.17 -3.62 -6.84
N ILE A 273 7.81 -4.87 -6.54
CA ILE A 273 7.04 -5.73 -7.45
C ILE A 273 5.65 -5.14 -7.71
N TRP A 274 4.92 -4.74 -6.67
CA TRP A 274 3.59 -4.14 -6.81
C TRP A 274 3.63 -2.85 -7.64
N LEU A 275 4.59 -1.97 -7.35
CA LEU A 275 4.80 -0.72 -8.11
C LEU A 275 5.24 -1.00 -9.56
N SER A 276 5.95 -2.09 -9.84
CA SER A 276 6.39 -2.39 -11.21
C SER A 276 5.27 -2.78 -12.17
N LYS A 277 4.06 -3.08 -11.66
CA LYS A 277 2.91 -3.48 -12.49
C LYS A 277 2.27 -2.32 -13.27
N TYR A 278 2.54 -1.08 -12.86
CA TYR A 278 1.88 0.13 -13.36
C TYR A 278 2.89 1.01 -14.11
N SER A 279 2.48 1.61 -15.23
CA SER A 279 3.41 2.27 -16.15
C SER A 279 4.11 3.47 -15.52
N ILE A 280 3.34 4.29 -14.78
CA ILE A 280 3.82 5.52 -14.13
C ILE A 280 4.89 5.20 -13.09
N THR A 281 4.63 4.23 -12.22
CA THR A 281 5.59 3.82 -11.18
C THR A 281 6.74 3.00 -11.74
N ALA A 282 6.52 2.18 -12.78
CA ALA A 282 7.60 1.50 -13.48
C ALA A 282 8.61 2.49 -14.09
N GLN A 283 8.12 3.57 -14.71
CA GLN A 283 8.99 4.63 -15.22
C GLN A 283 9.81 5.29 -14.11
N LEU A 284 9.18 5.59 -12.95
CA LEU A 284 9.89 6.13 -11.77
C LEU A 284 10.95 5.16 -11.22
N LEU A 285 10.63 3.86 -11.14
CA LEU A 285 11.57 2.82 -10.69
C LEU A 285 12.81 2.77 -11.60
N ILE A 286 12.61 2.88 -12.92
CA ILE A 286 13.70 2.93 -13.91
C ILE A 286 14.49 4.22 -13.73
N GLU A 287 13.83 5.38 -13.67
CA GLU A 287 14.50 6.69 -13.51
C GLU A 287 15.39 6.72 -12.27
N LEU A 288 14.90 6.22 -11.14
CA LEU A 288 15.63 6.18 -9.87
C LEU A 288 16.65 5.02 -9.77
N SER A 289 16.75 4.20 -10.81
CA SER A 289 17.79 3.16 -10.90
C SER A 289 19.07 3.64 -11.56
N PHE A 290 19.01 4.73 -12.34
CA PHE A 290 20.16 5.29 -13.03
C PHE A 290 20.74 6.49 -12.28
N PRO A 291 22.06 6.72 -12.35
CA PRO A 291 22.67 7.94 -11.82
C PRO A 291 22.07 9.18 -12.50
N GLN A 292 21.86 10.27 -11.76
CA GLN A 292 21.31 11.52 -12.31
C GLN A 292 22.11 12.09 -13.50
N ASN A 293 23.40 11.77 -13.57
CA ASN A 293 24.32 12.19 -14.63
C ASN A 293 24.45 11.16 -15.76
N PHE A 294 23.60 10.13 -15.83
CA PHE A 294 23.69 9.06 -16.84
C PHE A 294 23.80 9.61 -18.26
N SER A 295 22.96 10.59 -18.62
CA SER A 295 22.94 11.23 -19.94
C SER A 295 24.18 12.06 -20.26
N SER A 296 24.98 12.42 -19.25
CA SER A 296 26.23 13.18 -19.43
C SER A 296 27.45 12.28 -19.70
N GLY A 297 27.29 10.95 -19.61
CA GLY A 297 28.36 9.97 -19.82
C GLY A 297 29.42 9.92 -18.71
N SER A 298 29.31 10.76 -17.69
CA SER A 298 30.21 10.81 -16.54
C SER A 298 29.59 10.09 -15.35
N TYR A 299 29.66 8.77 -15.33
CA TYR A 299 29.22 7.93 -14.22
C TYR A 299 30.26 6.86 -13.87
N ARG A 300 30.29 6.45 -12.60
CA ARG A 300 31.09 5.30 -12.17
C ARG A 300 30.24 4.03 -12.21
N PRO A 301 30.78 2.86 -12.59
CA PRO A 301 30.03 1.59 -12.57
C PRO A 301 29.36 1.30 -11.22
N ASN A 302 29.99 1.74 -10.14
CA ASN A 302 29.55 1.56 -8.76
C ASN A 302 28.28 2.37 -8.43
N GLU A 303 27.99 3.43 -9.18
CA GLU A 303 26.84 4.31 -8.93
C GLU A 303 25.52 3.63 -9.32
N PHE A 304 25.54 2.64 -10.23
CA PHE A 304 24.36 1.83 -10.55
C PHE A 304 23.94 0.94 -9.38
N GLU A 305 24.88 0.45 -8.56
CA GLU A 305 24.54 -0.27 -7.31
C GLU A 305 23.85 0.64 -6.29
N GLY A 306 24.01 1.97 -6.43
CA GLY A 306 23.38 2.97 -5.57
C GLY A 306 21.90 3.20 -5.89
N GLY A 307 21.46 2.94 -7.12
CA GLY A 307 20.09 3.12 -7.58
C GLY A 307 19.15 2.00 -7.13
N LEU A 308 17.85 2.17 -7.38
CA LEU A 308 16.81 1.28 -6.87
C LEU A 308 16.98 -0.18 -7.31
N LEU A 309 17.07 -0.45 -8.62
CA LEU A 309 17.33 -1.80 -9.13
C LEU A 309 18.70 -2.34 -8.69
N GLY A 310 19.72 -1.48 -8.61
CA GLY A 310 21.02 -1.87 -8.07
C GLY A 310 20.94 -2.40 -6.66
N ARG A 311 20.24 -1.70 -5.76
CA ARG A 311 20.00 -2.14 -4.37
C ARG A 311 19.19 -3.42 -4.27
N LEU A 312 18.27 -3.63 -5.21
CA LEU A 312 17.47 -4.86 -5.29
C LEU A 312 18.24 -6.04 -5.89
N LEU A 313 19.20 -5.82 -6.79
CA LEU A 313 19.88 -6.91 -7.52
C LEU A 313 21.31 -7.19 -7.04
N ALA A 314 22.01 -6.20 -6.49
CA ALA A 314 23.41 -6.31 -6.09
C ALA A 314 23.65 -7.32 -4.95
N PRO A 315 22.78 -7.44 -3.92
CA PRO A 315 22.96 -8.45 -2.89
C PRO A 315 22.89 -9.85 -3.49
N SER A 316 24.03 -10.54 -3.49
CA SER A 316 24.21 -11.86 -4.07
C SER A 316 25.11 -12.69 -3.17
N HIS A 317 24.90 -14.00 -3.15
CA HIS A 317 25.75 -14.98 -2.45
C HIS A 317 27.13 -15.16 -3.10
N LEU A 318 27.37 -14.53 -4.27
CA LEU A 318 28.61 -14.59 -5.04
C LEU A 318 29.53 -13.39 -4.80
N HIS A 319 29.17 -12.49 -3.88
CA HIS A 319 29.94 -11.26 -3.61
C HIS A 319 31.22 -11.48 -2.79
N SER A 320 31.53 -12.69 -2.38
CA SER A 320 32.86 -13.11 -1.97
C SER A 320 33.67 -13.49 -3.21
N PRO A 321 34.47 -12.60 -3.83
CA PRO A 321 35.71 -13.09 -4.37
C PRO A 321 36.51 -13.52 -3.15
N GLN A 322 36.68 -14.82 -2.94
CA GLN A 322 37.93 -15.25 -2.33
C GLN A 322 39.00 -14.59 -3.21
N SER A 323 39.75 -13.61 -2.67
CA SER A 323 40.84 -13.05 -3.45
C SER A 323 41.72 -14.22 -3.87
N ALA A 324 42.18 -14.26 -5.12
CA ALA A 324 43.06 -15.34 -5.57
C ALA A 324 44.23 -15.54 -4.58
N GLU A 325 44.69 -14.45 -3.95
CA GLU A 325 45.68 -14.44 -2.87
C GLU A 325 45.26 -15.25 -1.63
N THR A 326 44.00 -15.16 -1.17
CA THR A 326 43.50 -16.02 -0.08
C THR A 326 43.41 -17.49 -0.49
N ILE A 327 43.05 -17.80 -1.74
CA ILE A 327 43.05 -19.19 -2.25
C ILE A 327 44.47 -19.76 -2.28
N PHE A 328 45.46 -18.95 -2.68
CA PHE A 328 46.87 -19.34 -2.69
C PHE A 328 47.45 -19.50 -1.28
N LEU A 329 47.02 -18.69 -0.31
CA LEU A 329 47.48 -18.78 1.08
C LEU A 329 46.79 -19.92 1.86
N THR A 330 45.54 -20.27 1.56
CA THR A 330 44.85 -21.43 2.16
C THR A 330 45.24 -22.76 1.53
N ASN A 331 45.80 -22.76 0.32
CA ASN A 331 46.30 -23.94 -0.39
C ASN A 331 47.82 -24.12 -0.25
N GLN A 332 48.43 -23.66 0.85
CA GLN A 332 49.74 -24.20 1.21
C GLN A 332 49.55 -25.63 1.74
N PRO A 333 50.03 -26.67 1.04
CA PRO A 333 49.98 -28.02 1.59
C PRO A 333 50.92 -28.05 2.81
N GLN A 334 50.37 -28.36 3.97
CA GLN A 334 51.20 -28.87 5.06
C GLN A 334 51.90 -30.12 4.54
N VAL A 335 53.23 -30.02 4.43
CA VAL A 335 54.11 -31.14 4.13
C VAL A 335 53.84 -32.22 5.18
N GLY A 336 53.21 -33.30 4.74
CA GLY A 336 52.93 -34.49 5.52
C GLY A 336 52.75 -35.64 4.53
N GLU A 337 53.80 -36.44 4.40
CA GLU A 337 53.87 -37.67 3.60
C GLU A 337 52.61 -38.52 3.79
N PHE A 338 51.94 -38.97 2.72
CA PHE A 338 51.39 -40.32 2.60
C PHE A 338 50.90 -40.57 1.16
N PHE A 339 51.48 -41.61 0.54
CA PHE A 339 51.14 -42.26 -0.74
C PHE A 339 51.57 -41.57 -2.04
N THR A 340 52.81 -41.85 -2.42
CA THR A 340 53.21 -42.08 -3.80
C THR A 340 52.39 -43.21 -4.42
N GLU A 341 51.64 -42.94 -5.49
CA GLU A 341 51.52 -43.88 -6.61
C GLU A 341 51.08 -43.16 -7.89
N LYS A 342 51.94 -43.30 -8.90
CA LYS A 342 51.83 -42.67 -10.22
C LYS A 342 50.65 -43.28 -10.99
N VAL A 343 49.72 -42.46 -11.44
CA VAL A 343 48.88 -42.80 -12.61
C VAL A 343 49.10 -41.73 -13.67
N PRO A 344 49.62 -42.06 -14.86
CA PRO A 344 49.92 -41.07 -15.89
C PRO A 344 48.63 -40.63 -16.60
N LEU A 345 48.45 -39.31 -16.73
CA LEU A 345 47.46 -38.69 -17.60
C LEU A 345 47.75 -39.12 -19.06
N LYS A 346 46.88 -39.93 -19.66
CA LYS A 346 46.89 -40.15 -21.11
C LYS A 346 46.43 -38.86 -21.79
N SER A 347 47.34 -38.27 -22.56
CA SER A 347 47.04 -37.27 -23.59
C SER A 347 46.16 -37.91 -24.67
N ALA A 348 44.97 -37.35 -24.88
CA ALA A 348 44.17 -37.63 -26.06
C ALA A 348 44.78 -36.84 -27.23
N VAL A 349 45.49 -37.55 -28.11
CA VAL A 349 45.89 -37.07 -29.43
C VAL A 349 44.79 -37.42 -30.42
N GLU A 350 44.60 -36.48 -31.35
CA GLU A 350 43.77 -36.47 -32.56
C GLU A 350 43.62 -37.81 -33.30
N SER A 351 42.41 -38.00 -33.84
CA SER A 351 42.17 -38.57 -35.17
C SER A 351 40.82 -38.09 -35.69
#